data_AF-A0A9Q3SNJ6-F1
#
_entry.id   AF-A0A9Q3SNJ6-F1
#
_cell.length_a   1.000
_cell.length_b   1.000
_cell.length_c   1.000
_cell.angle_alpha   90.00
_cell.angle_beta   90.00
_cell.angle_gamma   90.00
#
_symmetry.space_group_name_H-M   'P 1'
#
loop_
_entity.id
_entity.type
_entity.pdbx_description
1 polymer ?
#
loop_
_entity_poly.entity_id
_entity_poly.type
_entity_poly.pdbx_seq_one_letter_code
_entity_poly.pdbx_strand_id
1 'polypeptide(L)'
;MQQGGSGRGGWRQAAVAGAATVVAGSGAGTLSWAAYRHLLAQAAAARTVIGRSTDRPPEADGVYAPGARVPQRWRPGVQSDLHLMIFGDSTAAGMGCVVADDVPGVLIARGLADESGKRIRLSTKAIPGATSKGLEGQVDAMLVAHHDRPDAAVIFIGANDVTKKHAVAASAERLRTAVRRLRAEGTVVVVGTCPDLGVVTAIPQPLRAVVRTWGHRLARAQTSATLAAGGHPVALADLLAPEFLAAPERMFSADRFHPSAAGYELAAQQILPVLAAALGEWAGGPLPTLPTVSDVAEQRRLVARLTASANRHVSRLRPRDALQ
;
A
#
# COMPACT_ATOMS: atom_id res chain seq x y z
N MET A 1 -67.81 24.85 21.08
CA MET A 1 -67.44 25.23 19.70
C MET A 1 -65.92 25.33 19.67
N GLN A 2 -65.26 24.29 19.15
CA GLN A 2 -64.64 24.25 17.80
C GLN A 2 -63.22 24.83 17.82
N GLN A 3 -62.14 24.20 17.35
CA GLN A 3 -61.79 22.85 16.87
C GLN A 3 -60.26 22.72 17.10
N GLY A 4 -59.71 21.54 17.42
CA GLY A 4 -59.02 20.66 16.45
C GLY A 4 -57.49 20.92 16.46
N GLY A 5 -56.57 19.97 16.56
CA GLY A 5 -56.59 18.51 16.63
C GLY A 5 -55.16 18.01 16.33
N SER A 6 -54.75 16.91 16.98
CA SER A 6 -53.61 16.01 16.66
C SER A 6 -52.18 16.60 16.62
N GLY A 7 -51.11 15.96 17.08
CA GLY A 7 -50.89 14.58 17.51
C GLY A 7 -49.43 14.19 17.18
N ARG A 8 -48.76 13.58 18.17
CA ARG A 8 -47.64 12.62 18.07
C ARG A 8 -46.23 13.11 17.66
N GLY A 9 -45.32 13.03 18.64
CA GLY A 9 -44.21 12.07 18.63
C GLY A 9 -42.97 12.39 17.78
N GLY A 10 -41.84 12.61 18.43
CA GLY A 10 -40.52 12.63 17.78
C GLY A 10 -39.38 12.70 18.78
N TRP A 11 -39.00 11.55 19.35
CA TRP A 11 -37.68 11.39 19.95
C TRP A 11 -36.59 11.48 18.86
N ARG A 12 -35.42 11.97 19.25
CA ARG A 12 -34.14 12.06 18.50
C ARG A 12 -33.89 13.36 17.73
N GLN A 13 -33.20 14.29 18.42
CA GLN A 13 -32.11 15.03 17.79
C GLN A 13 -30.84 14.84 18.63
N ALA A 14 -30.20 13.69 18.46
CA ALA A 14 -28.76 13.57 18.68
C ALA A 14 -28.08 13.99 17.37
N ALA A 15 -28.00 15.30 17.13
CA ALA A 15 -27.10 15.83 16.11
C ALA A 15 -25.69 15.80 16.68
N VAL A 16 -24.93 14.79 16.27
CA VAL A 16 -23.52 14.60 16.59
C VAL A 16 -22.74 15.84 16.16
N ALA A 17 -22.10 16.47 17.14
CA ALA A 17 -21.18 17.56 16.96
C ALA A 17 -19.98 17.14 16.10
N GLY A 18 -19.76 17.91 15.04
CA GLY A 18 -18.55 17.90 14.23
C GLY A 18 -18.32 19.26 13.57
N ALA A 19 -18.78 20.34 14.21
CA ALA A 19 -18.45 21.70 13.80
C ALA A 19 -17.04 22.01 14.30
N ALA A 20 -16.11 22.20 13.37
CA ALA A 20 -14.84 22.83 13.67
C ALA A 20 -15.13 24.26 14.13
N THR A 21 -15.13 24.48 15.45
CA THR A 21 -15.25 25.82 16.02
C THR A 21 -14.04 26.63 15.58
N VAL A 22 -14.26 27.60 14.68
CA VAL A 22 -13.30 28.63 14.36
C VAL A 22 -13.24 29.58 15.54
N VAL A 23 -12.32 29.33 16.47
CA VAL A 23 -11.94 30.35 17.46
C VAL A 23 -11.03 31.34 16.75
N ALA A 24 -11.64 32.36 16.15
CA ALA A 24 -10.95 33.58 15.75
C ALA A 24 -10.55 34.34 17.02
N GLY A 25 -9.42 33.95 17.63
CA GLY A 25 -9.00 34.56 18.91
C GLY A 25 -7.94 33.76 19.66
N SER A 26 -6.78 33.56 19.03
CA SER A 26 -5.47 33.27 19.62
C SER A 26 -4.57 32.76 18.48
N GLY A 27 -3.33 33.25 18.37
CA GLY A 27 -2.46 33.02 17.19
C GLY A 27 -2.26 31.56 16.78
N ALA A 28 -2.56 30.59 17.66
CA ALA A 28 -2.48 29.16 17.36
C ALA A 28 -3.59 28.66 16.41
N GLY A 29 -4.82 29.20 16.47
CA GLY A 29 -5.95 28.74 15.65
C GLY A 29 -5.85 29.15 14.17
N THR A 30 -5.38 30.37 13.92
CA THR A 30 -5.19 30.91 12.57
C THR A 30 -3.98 30.29 11.86
N LEU A 31 -2.87 30.07 12.58
CA LEU A 31 -1.69 29.37 12.05
C LEU A 31 -2.00 27.91 11.68
N SER A 32 -2.79 27.21 12.51
CA SER A 32 -3.23 25.85 12.23
C SER A 32 -4.12 25.76 10.97
N TRP A 33 -5.02 26.74 10.80
CA TRP A 33 -5.87 26.81 9.61
C TRP A 33 -5.07 27.14 8.33
N ALA A 34 -4.15 28.10 8.40
CA ALA A 34 -3.29 28.46 7.28
C ALA A 34 -2.40 27.27 6.84
N ALA A 35 -1.79 26.57 7.81
CA ALA A 35 -1.00 25.36 7.54
C ALA A 35 -1.84 24.27 6.89
N TYR A 36 -3.06 24.02 7.39
CA TYR A 36 -3.96 23.04 6.78
C TYR A 36 -4.35 23.41 5.35
N ARG A 37 -4.72 24.68 5.09
CA ARG A 37 -5.00 25.14 3.72
C ARG A 37 -3.80 25.00 2.80
N HIS A 38 -2.59 25.27 3.28
CA HIS A 38 -1.37 25.10 2.52
C HIS A 38 -1.16 23.62 2.12
N LEU A 39 -1.36 22.68 3.05
CA LEU A 39 -1.30 21.25 2.76
C LEU A 39 -2.35 20.81 1.72
N LEU A 40 -3.56 21.36 1.79
CA LEU A 40 -4.59 21.09 0.77
C LEU A 40 -4.21 21.64 -0.61
N ALA A 41 -3.63 22.83 -0.67
CA ALA A 41 -3.13 23.42 -1.92
C ALA A 41 -2.01 22.55 -2.51
N GLN A 42 -1.09 22.04 -1.67
CA GLN A 42 -0.06 21.08 -2.08
C GLN A 42 -0.63 19.77 -2.61
N ALA A 43 -1.68 19.25 -1.98
CA ALA A 43 -2.36 18.04 -2.46
C ALA A 43 -3.04 18.28 -3.82
N ALA A 44 -3.62 19.46 -4.03
CA ALA A 44 -4.21 19.84 -5.30
C ALA A 44 -3.15 19.96 -6.41
N ALA A 45 -2.03 20.63 -6.13
CA ALA A 45 -0.90 20.76 -7.07
C ALA A 45 -0.25 19.40 -7.38
N ALA A 46 -0.07 18.54 -6.39
CA ALA A 46 0.48 17.20 -6.61
C ALA A 46 -0.40 16.38 -7.58
N ARG A 47 -1.72 16.51 -7.50
CA ARG A 47 -2.67 15.82 -8.41
C ARG A 47 -2.67 16.32 -9.85
N THR A 48 -2.07 17.47 -10.14
CA THR A 48 -1.89 17.95 -11.52
C THR A 48 -0.58 17.47 -12.12
N VAL A 49 0.43 17.20 -11.28
CA VAL A 49 1.74 16.66 -11.70
C VAL A 49 1.72 15.13 -11.80
N ILE A 50 1.06 14.47 -10.84
CA ILE A 50 0.84 13.03 -10.86
C ILE A 50 -0.13 12.72 -12.00
N GLY A 51 0.34 11.94 -12.96
CA GLY A 51 -0.44 11.56 -14.13
C GLY A 51 -1.73 10.86 -13.70
N ARG A 52 -2.85 11.24 -14.30
CA ARG A 52 -4.08 10.45 -14.20
C ARG A 52 -4.04 9.40 -15.31
N SER A 53 -3.43 8.25 -15.03
CA SER A 53 -3.63 7.10 -15.91
C SER A 53 -5.09 6.66 -15.78
N THR A 54 -5.85 6.82 -16.86
CA THR A 54 -7.19 6.27 -17.03
C THR A 54 -7.16 4.87 -17.64
N ASP A 55 -5.97 4.40 -18.00
CA ASP A 55 -5.80 3.11 -18.64
C ASP A 55 -6.11 2.01 -17.64
N ARG A 56 -6.89 1.04 -18.11
CA ARG A 56 -7.21 -0.13 -17.31
C ARG A 56 -5.93 -0.98 -17.22
N PRO A 57 -5.54 -1.44 -16.02
CA PRO A 57 -4.44 -2.38 -15.91
C PRO A 57 -4.68 -3.61 -16.80
N PRO A 58 -3.62 -4.23 -17.34
CA PRO A 58 -3.76 -5.43 -18.16
C PRO A 58 -4.49 -6.55 -17.39
N GLU A 59 -5.50 -7.15 -18.03
CA GLU A 59 -6.17 -8.35 -17.50
C GLU A 59 -5.23 -9.55 -17.65
N ALA A 60 -4.85 -10.16 -16.53
CA ALA A 60 -3.81 -11.18 -16.50
C ALA A 60 -4.21 -12.49 -15.80
N ASP A 61 -5.50 -12.66 -15.50
CA ASP A 61 -6.01 -13.86 -14.85
C ASP A 61 -5.87 -15.11 -15.75
N GLY A 62 -5.42 -16.22 -15.17
CA GLY A 62 -5.07 -17.42 -15.92
C GLY A 62 -4.38 -18.47 -15.05
N VAL A 63 -3.86 -19.50 -15.70
CA VAL A 63 -3.08 -20.57 -15.08
C VAL A 63 -1.63 -20.48 -15.55
N TYR A 64 -0.74 -20.34 -14.59
CA TYR A 64 0.70 -20.20 -14.77
C TYR A 64 1.35 -21.52 -14.40
N ALA A 65 2.03 -22.15 -15.36
CA ALA A 65 2.78 -23.38 -15.15
C ALA A 65 4.28 -23.07 -15.06
N PRO A 66 5.07 -23.90 -14.36
CA PRO A 66 6.52 -23.68 -14.22
C PRO A 66 7.20 -23.57 -15.58
N GLY A 67 8.03 -22.52 -15.77
CA GLY A 67 8.75 -22.26 -17.02
C GLY A 67 7.88 -21.92 -18.25
N ALA A 68 6.55 -21.85 -18.13
CA ALA A 68 5.68 -21.54 -19.25
C ALA A 68 5.71 -20.04 -19.57
N ARG A 69 6.05 -19.67 -20.82
CA ARG A 69 6.07 -18.26 -21.24
C ARG A 69 4.68 -17.65 -21.32
N VAL A 70 3.68 -18.41 -21.77
CA VAL A 70 2.32 -17.94 -21.98
C VAL A 70 1.38 -18.62 -20.99
N PRO A 71 0.54 -17.89 -20.25
CA PRO A 71 -0.42 -18.49 -19.34
C PRO A 71 -1.56 -19.16 -20.11
N GLN A 72 -2.11 -20.24 -19.54
CA GLN A 72 -3.33 -20.84 -20.04
C GLN A 72 -4.53 -20.07 -19.49
N ARG A 73 -5.47 -19.64 -20.35
CA ARG A 73 -6.69 -18.99 -19.88
C ARG A 73 -7.51 -19.95 -19.00
N TRP A 74 -7.93 -19.48 -17.83
CA TRP A 74 -8.79 -20.27 -16.94
C TRP A 74 -10.18 -20.52 -17.56
N ARG A 75 -10.62 -21.78 -17.52
CA ARG A 75 -11.97 -22.25 -17.86
C ARG A 75 -12.28 -23.50 -17.03
N PRO A 76 -13.56 -23.84 -16.78
CA PRO A 76 -13.91 -25.12 -16.16
C PRO A 76 -13.23 -26.29 -16.87
N GLY A 77 -12.60 -27.18 -16.10
CA GLY A 77 -11.83 -28.33 -16.60
C GLY A 77 -10.32 -28.10 -16.76
N VAL A 78 -9.84 -26.85 -16.75
CA VAL A 78 -8.40 -26.57 -16.68
C VAL A 78 -7.87 -26.96 -15.30
N GLN A 79 -6.79 -27.72 -15.26
CA GLN A 79 -6.17 -28.16 -14.00
C GLN A 79 -5.26 -27.05 -13.42
N SER A 80 -5.36 -26.85 -12.11
CA SER A 80 -4.48 -26.02 -11.30
C SER A 80 -4.27 -26.68 -9.94
N ASP A 81 -3.06 -26.58 -9.40
CA ASP A 81 -2.70 -27.19 -8.11
C ASP A 81 -2.92 -26.21 -6.95
N LEU A 82 -2.75 -24.91 -7.20
CA LEU A 82 -2.97 -23.84 -6.22
C LEU A 82 -3.76 -22.69 -6.84
N HIS A 83 -4.70 -22.12 -6.09
CA HIS A 83 -5.43 -20.90 -6.45
C HIS A 83 -4.93 -19.71 -5.63
N LEU A 84 -4.30 -18.76 -6.32
CA LEU A 84 -3.81 -17.50 -5.80
C LEU A 84 -4.77 -16.35 -6.14
N MET A 85 -5.24 -15.65 -5.11
CA MET A 85 -6.04 -14.43 -5.23
C MET A 85 -5.20 -13.18 -4.94
N ILE A 86 -5.39 -12.13 -5.74
CA ILE A 86 -4.83 -10.80 -5.47
C ILE A 86 -5.97 -9.82 -5.16
N PHE A 87 -5.87 -9.10 -4.04
CA PHE A 87 -6.83 -8.09 -3.62
C PHE A 87 -6.19 -6.74 -3.39
N GLY A 88 -6.99 -5.68 -3.54
CA GLY A 88 -6.59 -4.36 -3.06
C GLY A 88 -6.89 -3.21 -4.00
N ASP A 89 -5.95 -2.26 -4.05
CA ASP A 89 -6.09 -1.01 -4.78
C ASP A 89 -5.38 -1.01 -6.15
N SER A 90 -5.02 0.18 -6.66
CA SER A 90 -4.29 0.33 -7.92
C SER A 90 -2.95 -0.38 -7.92
N THR A 91 -2.31 -0.50 -6.75
CA THR A 91 -1.05 -1.23 -6.60
C THR A 91 -1.27 -2.71 -6.90
N ALA A 92 -2.26 -3.32 -6.26
CA ALA A 92 -2.64 -4.71 -6.49
C ALA A 92 -3.07 -4.98 -7.94
N ALA A 93 -3.71 -4.00 -8.58
CA ALA A 93 -4.17 -4.12 -9.96
C ALA A 93 -3.02 -4.02 -10.98
N GLY A 94 -1.83 -3.54 -10.60
CA GLY A 94 -0.72 -3.32 -11.53
C GLY A 94 -0.79 -2.00 -12.31
N MET A 95 -1.41 -0.95 -11.76
CA MET A 95 -1.39 0.38 -12.38
C MET A 95 0.03 0.84 -12.66
N GLY A 96 0.30 1.32 -13.87
CA GLY A 96 1.65 1.71 -14.30
C GLY A 96 2.37 0.63 -15.12
N CYS A 97 1.84 -0.60 -15.17
CA CYS A 97 2.28 -1.62 -16.10
C CYS A 97 1.68 -1.39 -17.49
N VAL A 98 2.47 -1.66 -18.53
CA VAL A 98 2.03 -1.60 -19.93
C VAL A 98 1.65 -3.00 -20.44
N VAL A 99 2.32 -4.04 -19.96
CA VAL A 99 2.09 -5.43 -20.35
C VAL A 99 1.65 -6.27 -19.14
N ALA A 100 0.90 -7.34 -19.42
CA ALA A 100 0.35 -8.22 -18.38
C ALA A 100 1.42 -8.96 -17.58
N ASP A 101 2.57 -9.28 -18.19
CA ASP A 101 3.64 -10.00 -17.49
C ASP A 101 4.27 -9.21 -16.33
N ASP A 102 4.11 -7.88 -16.34
CA ASP A 102 4.70 -6.99 -15.33
C ASP A 102 3.78 -6.76 -14.12
N VAL A 103 2.50 -7.16 -14.19
CA VAL A 103 1.57 -6.89 -13.10
C VAL A 103 1.93 -7.77 -11.89
N PRO A 104 1.79 -7.27 -10.65
CA PRO A 104 2.29 -7.96 -9.46
C PRO A 104 1.70 -9.35 -9.28
N GLY A 105 0.42 -9.56 -9.63
CA GLY A 105 -0.21 -10.86 -9.57
C GLY A 105 0.49 -11.91 -10.43
N VAL A 106 0.93 -11.52 -11.63
CA VAL A 106 1.64 -12.43 -12.56
C VAL A 106 3.04 -12.73 -12.08
N LEU A 107 3.78 -11.72 -11.66
CA LEU A 107 5.12 -11.88 -11.12
C LEU A 107 5.12 -12.84 -9.91
N ILE A 108 4.15 -12.71 -9.02
CA ILE A 108 3.98 -13.60 -7.87
C ILE A 108 3.54 -15.00 -8.31
N ALA A 109 2.58 -15.12 -9.23
CA ALA A 109 2.10 -16.43 -9.70
C ALA A 109 3.18 -17.22 -10.43
N ARG A 110 3.98 -16.58 -11.29
CA ARG A 110 5.10 -17.19 -12.00
C ARG A 110 6.19 -17.61 -11.02
N GLY A 111 6.60 -16.71 -10.12
CA GLY A 111 7.60 -17.03 -9.10
C GLY A 111 7.15 -18.18 -8.20
N LEU A 112 5.87 -18.23 -7.83
CA LEU A 112 5.32 -19.34 -7.05
C LEU A 112 5.27 -20.64 -7.86
N ALA A 113 4.91 -20.59 -9.15
CA ALA A 113 4.94 -21.76 -10.03
C ALA A 113 6.34 -22.34 -10.15
N ASP A 114 7.34 -21.48 -10.38
CA ASP A 114 8.73 -21.88 -10.53
C ASP A 114 9.33 -22.43 -9.22
N GLU A 115 9.01 -21.83 -8.07
CA GLU A 115 9.46 -22.30 -6.75
C GLU A 115 8.82 -23.64 -6.36
N SER A 116 7.51 -23.78 -6.54
CA SER A 116 6.75 -24.96 -6.09
C SER A 116 6.72 -26.10 -7.10
N GLY A 117 7.05 -25.84 -8.37
CA GLY A 117 6.81 -26.77 -9.48
C GLY A 117 5.32 -26.99 -9.80
N LYS A 118 4.42 -26.17 -9.25
CA LYS A 118 2.96 -26.32 -9.37
C LYS A 118 2.33 -25.37 -10.38
N ARG A 119 1.14 -25.72 -10.85
CA ARG A 119 0.29 -24.89 -11.72
C ARG A 119 -0.53 -23.93 -10.86
N ILE A 120 -0.25 -22.64 -10.97
CA ILE A 120 -0.89 -21.59 -10.18
C ILE A 120 -2.02 -20.95 -10.98
N ARG A 121 -3.26 -21.11 -10.52
CA ARG A 121 -4.39 -20.31 -10.99
C ARG A 121 -4.31 -18.94 -10.32
N LEU A 122 -4.11 -17.89 -11.11
CA LEU A 122 -4.17 -16.51 -10.67
C LEU A 122 -5.58 -15.95 -10.89
N SER A 123 -6.10 -15.23 -9.91
CA SER A 123 -7.32 -14.45 -10.04
C SER A 123 -7.19 -13.12 -9.30
N THR A 124 -7.63 -12.04 -9.93
CA THR A 124 -7.38 -10.68 -9.44
C THR A 124 -8.69 -9.96 -9.17
N LYS A 125 -8.87 -9.51 -7.94
CA LYS A 125 -9.97 -8.62 -7.55
C LYS A 125 -9.39 -7.37 -6.90
N ALA A 126 -8.80 -6.51 -7.72
CA ALA A 126 -8.25 -5.23 -7.30
C ALA A 126 -8.99 -4.08 -8.00
N ILE A 127 -9.27 -3.01 -7.25
CA ILE A 127 -10.05 -1.87 -7.76
C ILE A 127 -9.20 -0.60 -7.58
N PRO A 128 -8.74 0.03 -8.68
CA PRO A 128 -8.03 1.30 -8.60
C PRO A 128 -8.80 2.34 -7.77
N GLY A 129 -8.09 2.98 -6.83
CA GLY A 129 -8.68 3.97 -5.92
C GLY A 129 -9.45 3.39 -4.72
N ALA A 130 -9.55 2.06 -4.59
CA ALA A 130 -10.12 1.43 -3.41
C ALA A 130 -9.34 1.78 -2.15
N THR A 131 -10.06 1.90 -1.04
CA THR A 131 -9.49 1.98 0.30
C THR A 131 -9.83 0.71 1.07
N SER A 132 -9.32 0.58 2.29
CA SER A 132 -9.72 -0.49 3.22
C SER A 132 -11.24 -0.64 3.42
N LYS A 133 -12.05 0.40 3.15
CA LYS A 133 -13.52 0.32 3.16
C LYS A 133 -14.09 -0.60 2.09
N GLY A 134 -13.44 -0.69 0.93
CA GLY A 134 -13.89 -1.50 -0.20
C GLY A 134 -13.37 -2.94 -0.17
N LEU A 135 -12.43 -3.25 0.72
CA LEU A 135 -11.74 -4.55 0.73
C LEU A 135 -12.70 -5.70 1.04
N GLU A 136 -13.61 -5.51 2.00
CA GLU A 136 -14.60 -6.54 2.36
C GLU A 136 -15.49 -6.91 1.16
N GLY A 137 -15.98 -5.92 0.41
CA GLY A 137 -16.76 -6.16 -0.80
C GLY A 137 -15.99 -6.87 -1.92
N GLN A 138 -14.66 -6.70 -1.99
CA GLN A 138 -13.82 -7.48 -2.92
C GLN A 138 -13.75 -8.96 -2.49
N VAL A 139 -13.59 -9.22 -1.20
CA VAL A 139 -13.59 -10.57 -0.63
C VAL A 139 -14.96 -11.24 -0.80
N ASP A 140 -16.05 -10.52 -0.54
CA ASP A 140 -17.42 -11.01 -0.78
C ASP A 140 -17.64 -11.40 -2.23
N ALA A 141 -17.30 -10.51 -3.15
CA ALA A 141 -17.48 -10.78 -4.57
C ALA A 141 -16.69 -12.02 -5.02
N MET A 142 -15.50 -12.23 -4.47
CA MET A 142 -14.70 -13.43 -4.74
C MET A 142 -15.37 -14.70 -4.18
N LEU A 143 -15.76 -14.70 -2.91
CA LEU A 143 -16.37 -15.87 -2.27
C LEU A 143 -17.73 -16.25 -2.88
N VAL A 144 -18.45 -15.28 -3.45
CA VAL A 144 -19.71 -15.55 -4.18
C VAL A 144 -19.44 -16.05 -5.60
N ALA A 145 -18.47 -15.47 -6.31
CA ALA A 145 -18.21 -15.79 -7.72
C ALA A 145 -17.38 -17.07 -7.92
N HIS A 146 -16.61 -17.47 -6.92
CA HIS A 146 -15.77 -18.66 -6.97
C HIS A 146 -16.30 -19.69 -5.97
N HIS A 147 -16.71 -20.84 -6.49
CA HIS A 147 -17.17 -21.96 -5.67
C HIS A 147 -16.03 -22.58 -4.84
N ASP A 148 -14.78 -22.41 -5.28
CA ASP A 148 -13.60 -22.91 -4.60
C ASP A 148 -12.94 -21.79 -3.79
N ARG A 149 -12.55 -22.13 -2.56
CA ARG A 149 -11.72 -21.25 -1.72
C ARG A 149 -10.32 -21.10 -2.34
N PRO A 150 -9.71 -19.91 -2.27
CA PRO A 150 -8.32 -19.77 -2.67
C PRO A 150 -7.38 -20.41 -1.64
N ASP A 151 -6.32 -21.04 -2.11
CA ASP A 151 -5.25 -21.56 -1.26
C ASP A 151 -4.42 -20.42 -0.66
N ALA A 152 -4.23 -19.36 -1.43
CA ALA A 152 -3.56 -18.15 -0.95
C ALA A 152 -4.20 -16.85 -1.45
N ALA A 153 -4.02 -15.79 -0.67
CA ALA A 153 -4.38 -14.43 -1.00
C ALA A 153 -3.24 -13.46 -0.69
N VAL A 154 -2.93 -12.56 -1.62
CA VAL A 154 -2.04 -11.41 -1.39
C VAL A 154 -2.86 -10.12 -1.44
N ILE A 155 -2.68 -9.27 -0.44
CA ILE A 155 -3.42 -8.01 -0.31
C ILE A 155 -2.44 -6.83 -0.39
N PHE A 156 -2.68 -5.89 -1.31
CA PHE A 156 -2.02 -4.58 -1.33
C PHE A 156 -3.06 -3.46 -1.18
N ILE A 157 -3.14 -2.89 0.02
CA ILE A 157 -4.13 -1.85 0.34
C ILE A 157 -3.54 -0.85 1.32
N GLY A 158 -3.86 0.44 1.15
CA GLY A 158 -3.63 1.45 2.19
C GLY A 158 -3.06 2.77 1.69
N ALA A 159 -2.47 2.80 0.49
CA ALA A 159 -2.02 4.07 -0.11
C ALA A 159 -3.18 5.06 -0.22
N ASN A 160 -4.35 4.59 -0.66
CA ASN A 160 -5.55 5.41 -0.76
C ASN A 160 -6.16 5.80 0.59
N ASP A 161 -5.94 5.01 1.65
CA ASP A 161 -6.36 5.37 3.00
C ASP A 161 -5.58 6.60 3.50
N VAL A 162 -4.29 6.68 3.19
CA VAL A 162 -3.47 7.86 3.48
C VAL A 162 -3.91 9.06 2.64
N THR A 163 -4.06 8.91 1.32
CA THR A 163 -4.41 10.04 0.43
C THR A 163 -5.82 10.58 0.68
N LYS A 164 -6.76 9.71 1.10
CA LYS A 164 -8.14 10.07 1.49
C LYS A 164 -8.30 10.33 2.99
N LYS A 165 -7.19 10.36 3.74
CA LYS A 165 -7.14 10.79 5.14
C LYS A 165 -8.01 9.92 6.08
N HIS A 166 -8.06 8.62 5.84
CA HIS A 166 -8.80 7.67 6.69
C HIS A 166 -8.05 7.36 7.99
N ALA A 167 -8.79 7.19 9.08
CA ALA A 167 -8.22 6.92 10.40
C ALA A 167 -7.45 5.59 10.40
N VAL A 168 -6.18 5.63 10.85
CA VAL A 168 -5.26 4.48 10.86
C VAL A 168 -5.88 3.24 11.51
N ALA A 169 -6.41 3.40 12.72
CA ALA A 169 -6.99 2.27 13.47
C ALA A 169 -8.17 1.65 12.73
N ALA A 170 -9.07 2.47 12.17
CA ALA A 170 -10.22 1.97 11.41
C ALA A 170 -9.79 1.28 10.11
N SER A 171 -8.76 1.79 9.43
CA SER A 171 -8.22 1.17 8.21
C SER A 171 -7.56 -0.19 8.50
N ALA A 172 -6.74 -0.26 9.55
CA ALA A 172 -6.12 -1.52 9.99
C ALA A 172 -7.15 -2.55 10.47
N GLU A 173 -8.20 -2.11 11.16
CA GLU A 173 -9.29 -2.99 11.61
C GLU A 173 -10.09 -3.61 10.45
N ARG A 174 -10.35 -2.83 9.39
CA ARG A 174 -10.99 -3.36 8.17
C ARG A 174 -10.13 -4.40 7.48
N LEU A 175 -8.82 -4.13 7.37
CA LEU A 175 -7.86 -5.13 6.88
C LEU A 175 -7.88 -6.38 7.76
N ARG A 176 -7.84 -6.22 9.09
CA ARG A 176 -7.89 -7.34 10.05
C ARG A 176 -9.12 -8.23 9.82
N THR A 177 -10.28 -7.61 9.61
CA THR A 177 -11.53 -8.33 9.36
C THR A 177 -11.44 -9.14 8.06
N ALA A 178 -10.93 -8.56 6.99
CA ALA A 178 -10.73 -9.28 5.72
C ALA A 178 -9.74 -10.45 5.86
N VAL A 179 -8.59 -10.22 6.51
CA VAL A 179 -7.58 -11.27 6.76
C VAL A 179 -8.18 -12.40 7.59
N ARG A 180 -8.85 -12.07 8.71
CA ARG A 180 -9.46 -13.07 9.60
C ARG A 180 -10.47 -13.95 8.85
N ARG A 181 -11.27 -13.35 7.97
CA ARG A 181 -12.27 -14.08 7.19
C ARG A 181 -11.63 -15.04 6.19
N LEU A 182 -10.64 -14.59 5.43
CA LEU A 182 -9.89 -15.46 4.52
C LEU A 182 -9.17 -16.59 5.29
N ARG A 183 -8.57 -16.29 6.44
CA ARG A 183 -7.94 -17.31 7.30
C ARG A 183 -8.95 -18.31 7.85
N ALA A 184 -10.19 -17.89 8.15
CA ALA A 184 -11.25 -18.79 8.61
C ALA A 184 -11.66 -19.81 7.52
N GLU A 185 -11.54 -19.45 6.25
CA GLU A 185 -11.71 -20.36 5.11
C GLU A 185 -10.46 -21.21 4.82
N GLY A 186 -9.40 -21.09 5.63
CA GLY A 186 -8.16 -21.85 5.45
C GLY A 186 -7.22 -21.30 4.36
N THR A 187 -7.47 -20.10 3.83
CA THR A 187 -6.58 -19.42 2.87
C THR A 187 -5.31 -18.92 3.56
N VAL A 188 -4.12 -19.09 2.98
CA VAL A 188 -2.89 -18.39 3.42
C VAL A 188 -2.97 -16.92 3.01
N VAL A 189 -2.77 -15.98 3.94
CA VAL A 189 -2.92 -14.55 3.63
C VAL A 189 -1.62 -13.81 3.85
N VAL A 190 -1.08 -13.20 2.79
CA VAL A 190 0.07 -12.31 2.83
C VAL A 190 -0.39 -10.87 2.59
N VAL A 191 0.07 -9.93 3.39
CA VAL A 191 -0.28 -8.51 3.24
C VAL A 191 0.96 -7.69 2.93
N GLY A 192 1.01 -7.12 1.73
CA GLY A 192 1.91 -6.02 1.43
C GLY A 192 1.41 -4.75 2.13
N THR A 193 2.04 -4.40 3.25
CA THR A 193 1.63 -3.23 4.04
C THR A 193 1.82 -1.92 3.28
N CYS A 194 1.17 -0.85 3.73
CA CYS A 194 1.18 0.46 3.08
C CYS A 194 2.62 0.90 2.74
N PRO A 195 2.92 1.25 1.48
CA PRO A 195 4.26 1.68 1.09
C PRO A 195 4.59 3.08 1.65
N ASP A 196 5.89 3.44 1.61
CA ASP A 196 6.35 4.78 2.01
C ASP A 196 6.01 5.81 0.91
N LEU A 197 4.88 6.49 1.05
CA LEU A 197 4.49 7.58 0.15
C LEU A 197 5.44 8.80 0.20
N GLY A 198 6.37 8.84 1.16
CA GLY A 198 7.42 9.84 1.25
C GLY A 198 8.47 9.74 0.16
N VAL A 199 8.54 8.62 -0.58
CA VAL A 199 9.45 8.45 -1.72
C VAL A 199 8.91 9.09 -3.01
N VAL A 200 7.63 9.46 -3.03
CA VAL A 200 6.99 10.13 -4.17
C VAL A 200 7.43 11.60 -4.23
N THR A 201 8.41 11.90 -5.08
CA THR A 201 9.00 13.25 -5.17
C THR A 201 8.04 14.30 -5.74
N ALA A 202 7.03 13.88 -6.51
CA ALA A 202 5.95 14.73 -7.01
C ALA A 202 5.08 15.36 -5.89
N ILE A 203 5.12 14.79 -4.68
CA ILE A 203 4.48 15.39 -3.51
C ILE A 203 5.45 16.44 -2.91
N PRO A 204 5.06 17.72 -2.82
CA PRO A 204 5.92 18.77 -2.28
C PRO A 204 6.01 18.71 -0.74
N GLN A 205 7.02 19.37 -0.18
CA GLN A 205 7.14 19.58 1.27
C GLN A 205 6.34 20.81 1.71
N PRO A 206 5.64 20.80 2.86
CA PRO A 206 5.72 19.79 3.93
C PRO A 206 4.77 18.60 3.80
N LEU A 207 3.86 18.56 2.82
CA LEU A 207 2.89 17.48 2.66
C LEU A 207 3.55 16.10 2.56
N ARG A 208 4.68 15.99 1.85
CA ARG A 208 5.42 14.73 1.71
C ARG A 208 5.84 14.12 3.06
N ALA A 209 6.31 14.95 4.00
CA ALA A 209 6.63 14.49 5.35
C ALA A 209 5.39 14.01 6.13
N VAL A 210 4.25 14.69 5.95
CA VAL A 210 2.98 14.31 6.59
C VAL A 210 2.49 12.96 6.08
N VAL A 211 2.42 12.78 4.76
CA VAL A 211 1.95 11.51 4.16
C VAL A 211 2.91 10.36 4.45
N ARG A 212 4.23 10.61 4.51
CA ARG A 212 5.22 9.63 4.97
C ARG A 212 4.92 9.15 6.39
N THR A 213 4.78 10.10 7.32
CA THR A 213 4.52 9.78 8.73
C THR A 213 3.22 9.00 8.89
N TRP A 214 2.17 9.40 8.18
CA TRP A 214 0.90 8.69 8.18
C TRP A 214 1.03 7.29 7.58
N GLY A 215 1.68 7.15 6.42
CA GLY A 215 1.93 5.87 5.75
C GLY A 215 2.63 4.87 6.66
N HIS A 216 3.74 5.26 7.31
CA HIS A 216 4.42 4.39 8.26
C HIS A 216 3.56 4.02 9.48
N ARG A 217 2.75 4.95 10.00
CA ARG A 217 1.81 4.63 11.08
C ARG A 217 0.76 3.60 10.63
N LEU A 218 0.24 3.75 9.42
CA LEU A 218 -0.69 2.79 8.85
C LEU A 218 -0.02 1.44 8.63
N ALA A 219 1.17 1.39 8.03
CA ALA A 219 1.92 0.16 7.80
C ALA A 219 2.14 -0.63 9.10
N ARG A 220 2.58 0.04 10.18
CA ARG A 220 2.74 -0.59 11.51
C ARG A 220 1.44 -1.15 12.05
N ALA A 221 0.34 -0.40 11.95
CA ALA A 221 -0.96 -0.87 12.39
C ALA A 221 -1.46 -2.07 11.55
N GLN A 222 -1.21 -2.07 10.24
CA GLN A 222 -1.50 -3.19 9.36
C GLN A 222 -0.67 -4.42 9.69
N THR A 223 0.61 -4.28 10.04
CA THR A 223 1.46 -5.37 10.52
C THR A 223 0.84 -6.03 11.75
N SER A 224 0.53 -5.25 12.80
CA SER A 224 -0.08 -5.78 14.02
C SER A 224 -1.43 -6.43 13.76
N ALA A 225 -2.29 -5.80 12.96
CA ALA A 225 -3.59 -6.33 12.57
C ALA A 225 -3.49 -7.65 11.81
N THR A 226 -2.55 -7.74 10.85
CA THR A 226 -2.35 -8.93 10.02
C THR A 226 -1.88 -10.10 10.87
N LEU A 227 -0.88 -9.89 11.74
CA LEU A 227 -0.38 -10.92 12.66
C LEU A 227 -1.49 -11.39 13.62
N ALA A 228 -2.24 -10.46 14.20
CA ALA A 228 -3.33 -10.79 15.12
C ALA A 228 -4.47 -11.59 14.46
N ALA A 229 -4.64 -11.46 13.14
CA ALA A 229 -5.59 -12.25 12.36
C ALA A 229 -5.00 -13.55 11.80
N GLY A 230 -3.73 -13.87 12.10
CA GLY A 230 -3.06 -15.07 11.63
C GLY A 230 -2.57 -15.02 10.17
N GLY A 231 -2.41 -13.83 9.61
CA GLY A 231 -1.77 -13.61 8.31
C GLY A 231 -0.29 -13.22 8.42
N HIS A 232 0.35 -13.01 7.27
CA HIS A 232 1.77 -12.74 7.15
C HIS A 232 2.03 -11.35 6.55
N PRO A 233 2.42 -10.33 7.35
CA PRO A 233 2.70 -9.01 6.81
C PRO A 233 4.09 -8.92 6.18
N VAL A 234 4.20 -8.13 5.10
CA VAL A 234 5.46 -7.75 4.46
C VAL A 234 5.59 -6.23 4.51
N ALA A 235 6.70 -5.75 5.08
CA ALA A 235 6.96 -4.34 5.37
C ALA A 235 7.41 -3.55 4.14
N LEU A 236 6.56 -3.42 3.12
CA LEU A 236 6.91 -2.77 1.85
C LEU A 236 7.46 -1.35 1.99
N ALA A 237 6.98 -0.58 2.97
CA ALA A 237 7.52 0.75 3.23
C ALA A 237 9.03 0.73 3.51
N ASP A 238 9.50 -0.23 4.29
CA ASP A 238 10.91 -0.30 4.68
C ASP A 238 11.74 -1.01 3.60
N LEU A 239 11.17 -2.04 2.96
CA LEU A 239 11.85 -2.87 1.96
C LEU A 239 12.00 -2.19 0.59
N LEU A 240 11.02 -1.38 0.17
CA LEU A 240 11.04 -0.77 -1.16
C LEU A 240 11.61 0.65 -1.16
N ALA A 241 11.51 1.39 -0.05
CA ALA A 241 11.88 2.80 -0.02
C ALA A 241 13.34 3.11 -0.44
N PRO A 242 14.36 2.31 -0.07
CA PRO A 242 15.74 2.58 -0.48
C PRO A 242 15.91 2.63 -2.01
N GLU A 243 15.34 1.65 -2.72
CA GLU A 243 15.46 1.54 -4.17
C GLU A 243 14.66 2.64 -4.88
N PHE A 244 13.45 2.94 -4.41
CA PHE A 244 12.64 4.05 -4.95
C PHE A 244 13.30 5.43 -4.76
N LEU A 245 14.09 5.62 -3.70
CA LEU A 245 14.87 6.84 -3.47
C LEU A 245 16.21 6.85 -4.24
N ALA A 246 16.72 5.68 -4.61
CA ALA A 246 17.97 5.54 -5.34
C ALA A 246 17.76 5.80 -6.84
N ALA A 247 16.71 5.20 -7.43
CA ALA A 247 16.41 5.25 -8.87
C ALA A 247 14.91 5.51 -9.14
N PRO A 248 14.37 6.68 -8.75
CA PRO A 248 12.95 6.98 -8.88
C PRO A 248 12.44 6.91 -10.34
N GLU A 249 13.25 7.32 -11.31
CA GLU A 249 12.95 7.25 -12.75
C GLU A 249 12.80 5.82 -13.27
N ARG A 250 13.42 4.83 -12.61
CA ARG A 250 13.27 3.41 -12.93
C ARG A 250 12.14 2.78 -12.13
N MET A 251 11.96 3.18 -10.88
CA MET A 251 11.05 2.52 -9.93
C MET A 251 9.59 3.02 -10.04
N PHE A 252 9.38 4.25 -10.48
CA PHE A 252 8.04 4.78 -10.75
C PHE A 252 7.67 4.68 -12.23
N SER A 253 6.38 4.50 -12.48
CA SER A 253 5.81 4.55 -13.83
C SER A 253 5.80 6.00 -14.37
N ALA A 254 5.35 6.17 -15.61
CA ALA A 254 5.23 7.47 -16.26
C ALA A 254 4.38 8.49 -15.48
N ASP A 255 3.45 8.03 -14.63
CA ASP A 255 2.64 8.91 -13.79
C ASP A 255 3.37 9.48 -12.56
N ARG A 256 4.61 9.04 -12.31
CA ARG A 256 5.47 9.45 -11.19
C ARG A 256 4.87 9.15 -9.82
N PHE A 257 3.98 8.17 -9.73
CA PHE A 257 3.30 7.78 -8.50
C PHE A 257 3.20 6.26 -8.32
N HIS A 258 2.68 5.52 -9.30
CA HIS A 258 2.59 4.07 -9.21
C HIS A 258 3.93 3.41 -9.53
N PRO A 259 4.20 2.20 -8.99
CA PRO A 259 5.37 1.43 -9.38
C PRO A 259 5.43 1.19 -10.89
N SER A 260 6.64 1.18 -11.44
CA SER A 260 6.89 0.62 -12.78
C SER A 260 6.93 -0.91 -12.72
N ALA A 261 7.12 -1.56 -13.87
CA ALA A 261 7.42 -2.99 -13.95
C ALA A 261 8.55 -3.41 -12.98
N ALA A 262 9.66 -2.66 -12.95
CA ALA A 262 10.77 -2.93 -12.04
C ALA A 262 10.39 -2.74 -10.56
N GLY A 263 9.54 -1.75 -10.25
CA GLY A 263 9.03 -1.55 -8.89
C GLY A 263 8.10 -2.68 -8.44
N TYR A 264 7.28 -3.21 -9.34
CA TYR A 264 6.43 -4.38 -9.07
C TYR A 264 7.22 -5.68 -8.96
N GLU A 265 8.24 -5.87 -9.79
CA GLU A 265 9.18 -6.99 -9.68
C GLU A 265 9.84 -7.00 -8.30
N LEU A 266 10.36 -5.87 -7.85
CA LEU A 266 10.95 -5.75 -6.51
C LEU A 266 9.93 -6.10 -5.43
N ALA A 267 8.69 -5.59 -5.52
CA ALA A 267 7.63 -5.92 -4.56
C ALA A 267 7.29 -7.42 -4.55
N ALA A 268 7.19 -8.05 -5.73
CA ALA A 268 6.93 -9.48 -5.86
C ALA A 268 8.06 -10.32 -5.23
N GLN A 269 9.32 -9.94 -5.42
CA GLN A 269 10.49 -10.59 -4.79
C GLN A 269 10.44 -10.54 -3.26
N GLN A 270 9.83 -9.51 -2.67
CA GLN A 270 9.64 -9.44 -1.21
C GLN A 270 8.48 -10.30 -0.70
N ILE A 271 7.44 -10.45 -1.51
CA ILE A 271 6.21 -11.18 -1.15
C ILE A 271 6.39 -12.69 -1.32
N LEU A 272 7.04 -13.10 -2.41
CA LEU A 272 7.12 -14.49 -2.84
C LEU A 272 7.70 -15.43 -1.77
N PRO A 273 8.82 -15.13 -1.10
CA PRO A 273 9.38 -16.04 -0.11
C PRO A 273 8.46 -16.24 1.10
N VAL A 274 7.77 -15.17 1.53
CA VAL A 274 6.80 -15.23 2.63
C VAL A 274 5.59 -16.05 2.24
N LEU A 275 5.11 -15.88 1.01
CA LEU A 275 3.98 -16.63 0.46
C LEU A 275 4.31 -18.13 0.33
N ALA A 276 5.44 -18.46 -0.30
CA ALA A 276 5.88 -19.83 -0.50
C ALA A 276 6.14 -20.54 0.84
N ALA A 277 6.80 -19.87 1.79
CA ALA A 277 7.03 -20.43 3.12
C ALA A 277 5.72 -20.68 3.88
N ALA A 278 4.77 -19.75 3.81
CA ALA A 278 3.46 -19.91 4.47
C ALA A 278 2.58 -21.01 3.83
N LEU A 279 2.78 -21.30 2.55
CA LEU A 279 2.16 -22.42 1.85
C LEU A 279 2.90 -23.76 2.06
N GLY A 280 4.11 -23.75 2.63
CA GLY A 280 4.94 -24.95 2.77
C GLY A 280 5.66 -25.36 1.48
N GLU A 281 5.75 -24.45 0.50
CA GLU A 281 6.31 -24.70 -0.83
C GLU A 281 7.74 -24.15 -0.98
N TRP A 282 8.35 -23.66 0.10
CA TRP A 282 9.70 -23.08 0.06
C TRP A 282 10.77 -24.15 0.13
N ALA A 283 11.63 -24.24 -0.90
CA ALA A 283 12.67 -25.26 -0.99
C ALA A 283 13.97 -24.92 -0.21
N GLY A 284 14.04 -23.77 0.48
CA GLY A 284 14.98 -23.62 1.59
C GLY A 284 16.41 -23.19 1.24
N GLY A 285 16.61 -22.28 0.28
CA GLY A 285 17.72 -21.33 0.44
C GLY A 285 17.44 -20.37 1.60
N PRO A 286 18.45 -19.82 2.31
CA PRO A 286 18.16 -18.70 3.21
C PRO A 286 17.40 -17.64 2.41
N LEU A 287 16.37 -17.05 3.02
CA LEU A 287 15.75 -15.83 2.48
C LEU A 287 16.90 -14.94 1.99
N PRO A 288 16.84 -14.35 0.78
CA PRO A 288 17.83 -13.37 0.37
C PRO A 288 18.01 -12.44 1.57
N THR A 289 19.23 -12.35 2.09
CA THR A 289 19.53 -11.32 3.06
C THR A 289 19.38 -10.04 2.27
N LEU A 290 18.17 -9.49 2.32
CA LEU A 290 17.89 -8.20 1.76
C LEU A 290 18.94 -7.29 2.39
N PRO A 291 19.76 -6.61 1.59
CA PRO A 291 20.76 -5.73 2.14
C PRO A 291 20.03 -4.82 3.11
N THR A 292 20.40 -4.87 4.39
CA THR A 292 19.76 -4.08 5.45
C THR A 292 19.79 -2.59 5.09
N VAL A 293 20.73 -2.24 4.21
CA VAL A 293 20.88 -0.98 3.50
C VAL A 293 21.53 -1.30 2.13
N SER A 294 20.94 -0.86 1.01
CA SER A 294 21.59 -0.88 -0.31
C SER A 294 22.95 -0.16 -0.25
N ASP A 295 23.99 -0.62 -0.97
CA ASP A 295 25.33 -0.01 -1.01
C ASP A 295 25.26 1.50 -1.29
N VAL A 296 24.28 1.92 -2.09
CA VAL A 296 23.98 3.32 -2.41
C VAL A 296 23.51 4.10 -1.19
N ALA A 297 22.69 3.48 -0.34
CA ALA A 297 22.21 4.07 0.91
C ALA A 297 23.28 4.08 2.01
N GLU A 298 24.23 3.13 1.98
CA GLU A 298 25.42 3.15 2.86
C GLU A 298 26.38 4.27 2.46
N GLN A 299 26.64 4.43 1.15
CA GLN A 299 27.39 5.57 0.59
C GLN A 299 26.76 6.91 0.98
N ARG A 300 25.43 7.04 0.88
CA ARG A 300 24.72 8.27 1.28
C ARG A 300 24.78 8.53 2.79
N ARG A 301 24.77 7.49 3.65
CA ARG A 301 24.98 7.64 5.10
C ARG A 301 26.39 8.13 5.43
N LEU A 302 27.40 7.61 4.75
CA LEU A 302 28.78 8.05 4.87
C LEU A 302 28.93 9.51 4.46
N VAL A 303 28.40 9.89 3.30
CA VAL A 303 28.39 11.29 2.83
C VAL A 303 27.66 12.20 3.82
N ALA A 304 26.47 11.81 4.30
CA ALA A 304 25.72 12.61 5.27
C ALA A 304 26.46 12.78 6.62
N ARG A 305 27.17 11.74 7.10
CA ARG A 305 28.00 11.81 8.31
C ARG A 305 29.22 12.71 8.11
N LEU A 306 29.87 12.64 6.96
CA LEU A 306 31.01 13.49 6.60
C LEU A 306 30.59 14.96 6.49
N THR A 307 29.47 15.25 5.81
CA THR A 307 28.90 16.60 5.70
C THR A 307 28.48 17.15 7.06
N ALA A 308 27.87 16.33 7.93
CA ALA A 308 27.53 16.73 9.30
C ALA A 308 28.77 16.98 10.17
N SER A 309 29.86 16.22 9.96
CA SER A 309 31.14 16.44 10.64
C SER A 309 31.81 17.73 10.19
N ALA A 310 31.87 17.96 8.88
CA ALA A 310 32.40 19.17 8.27
C ALA A 310 31.64 20.42 8.74
N ASN A 311 30.31 20.39 8.74
CA ASN A 311 29.49 21.49 9.24
C ASN A 311 29.71 21.78 10.74
N ARG A 312 29.94 20.74 11.56
CA ARG A 312 30.29 20.91 12.98
C ARG A 312 31.68 21.48 13.21
N HIS A 313 32.65 21.18 12.34
CA HIS A 313 33.97 21.80 12.39
C HIS A 313 33.93 23.26 11.94
N VAL A 314 33.22 23.58 10.86
CA VAL A 314 33.03 24.95 10.39
C VAL A 314 32.30 25.81 11.44
N SER A 315 31.30 25.26 12.13
CA SER A 315 30.60 25.99 13.20
C SER A 315 31.46 26.22 14.46
N ARG A 316 32.51 25.44 14.67
CA ARG A 316 33.46 25.61 15.79
C ARG A 316 34.60 26.57 15.47
N LEU A 317 34.87 26.82 14.20
CA LEU A 317 35.92 27.73 13.72
C LEU A 317 35.40 29.16 13.46
N ARG A 318 34.09 29.41 13.60
CA ARG A 318 33.57 30.79 13.62
C ARG A 318 33.99 31.47 14.94
N PRO A 319 34.79 32.54 14.89
CA PRO A 319 35.10 33.31 16.09
C PRO A 319 33.81 33.88 16.69
N ARG A 320 33.70 33.82 18.02
CA ARG A 320 32.70 34.59 18.76
C ARG A 320 33.15 36.05 18.71
N ASP A 321 32.69 36.78 17.70
CA ASP A 321 32.80 38.22 17.73
C ASP A 321 31.89 38.74 18.84
N ALA A 322 32.57 39.21 19.89
CA ALA A 322 32.04 39.99 20.98
C ALA A 322 31.68 41.39 20.47
N LEU A 323 30.47 41.87 20.79
CA LEU A 323 30.04 43.27 20.84
C LEU A 323 28.74 43.21 21.68
N GLN A 324 28.68 43.63 22.95
CA GLN A 324 28.73 45.02 23.44
C GLN A 324 27.99 45.99 22.54
#